data_AF-A0A3S0IN34-F1
#
_entry.id   AF-A0A3S0IN34-F1
#
_cell.length_a   1.000
_cell.length_b   1.000
_cell.length_c   1.000
_cell.angle_alpha   90.00
_cell.angle_beta   90.00
_cell.angle_gamma   90.00
#
_symmetry.space_group_name_H-M   'P 1'
#
loop_
_entity.id
_entity.type
_entity.pdbx_description
1 polymer ?
#
loop_
_entity_poly.entity_id
_entity_poly.type
_entity_poly.pdbx_seq_one_letter_code
_entity_poly.pdbx_strand_id
1 'polypeptide(L)'
;MKHIYRILIFLCFANSLVAQSIRKNYQEMTDYEKTELVDAFYELRNGPDLFNDLANFHSDFFNFDNTTDETRLDLHFNLPDEPEREIFLAWHRRQMFEMEQAVQDINPDISLAWWDTSIDQSTTSPLWDQDFLGSFNANWNLNRNLGGNGPLPTPQDVTNLYAMTDFFEFSNELERRPVHRGAHVWTGGAMPTPLSPRDPIFYFHHSFVDWVWHNWEEIHQSSSFLTTSMLRYDGTYVYDGQTLPLVNPNDITDSRSLGVFFGVNGLAELDNYIVSNTYRPEEVFYYQFVIEAGDNFIVPNGSSCRMESVNEVRLLPGFEAAAGSNFIAAIDQENGLTGKTFYGEKPRLNKPYDFDANINKPIVWEEDNKDDTPVIIQPYPNPFTEKITINLNKKTNCSVEVYNMMGMLIRQEAFQNTDNIIINNLYGLSSGFYVIKVVDANGDILMAKRVVKL
;
A
#
# COMPACT_ATOMS: atom_id res chain seq x y z
N MET A 1 -7.86 17.41 62.52
CA MET A 1 -8.33 17.29 61.13
C MET A 1 -7.11 17.07 60.25
N LYS A 2 -6.94 15.86 59.70
CA LYS A 2 -5.81 15.54 58.80
C LYS A 2 -6.24 15.86 57.37
N HIS A 3 -5.53 16.77 56.71
CA HIS A 3 -5.74 17.11 55.30
C HIS A 3 -5.21 15.95 54.44
N ILE A 4 -6.11 15.28 53.73
CA ILE A 4 -5.79 14.29 52.71
C ILE A 4 -5.63 15.07 51.40
N TYR A 5 -4.40 15.18 50.92
CA TYR A 5 -4.12 15.67 49.57
C TYR A 5 -4.47 14.55 48.58
N ARG A 6 -5.48 14.80 47.73
CA ARG A 6 -5.78 13.92 46.59
C ARG A 6 -4.81 14.29 45.47
N ILE A 7 -3.89 13.37 45.17
CA ILE A 7 -3.08 13.41 43.95
C ILE A 7 -4.04 13.04 42.81
N LEU A 8 -4.36 14.00 41.95
CA LEU A 8 -4.95 13.71 40.65
C LEU A 8 -3.83 13.12 39.78
N ILE A 9 -3.88 11.80 39.58
CA ILE A 9 -3.11 11.14 38.53
C ILE A 9 -3.88 11.43 37.23
N PHE A 10 -3.34 12.32 36.40
CA PHE A 10 -3.71 12.38 34.99
C PHE A 10 -3.21 11.08 34.37
N LEU A 11 -4.12 10.11 34.18
CA LEU A 11 -3.91 9.03 33.24
C LEU A 11 -3.98 9.67 31.84
N CYS A 12 -2.80 10.03 31.31
CA CYS A 12 -2.68 10.21 29.87
C CYS A 12 -2.91 8.85 29.24
N PHE A 13 -4.11 8.62 28.70
CA PHE A 13 -4.29 7.59 27.70
C PHE A 13 -3.42 8.02 26.52
N ALA A 14 -2.33 7.28 26.26
CA ALA A 14 -1.66 7.37 24.99
C ALA A 14 -2.70 6.99 23.94
N ASN A 15 -3.13 7.97 23.14
CA ASN A 15 -3.92 7.69 21.97
C ASN A 15 -3.05 6.81 21.07
N SER A 16 -3.56 5.64 20.71
CA SER A 16 -2.99 4.78 19.69
C SER A 16 -2.86 5.60 18.41
N LEU A 17 -1.62 5.99 18.09
CA LEU A 17 -1.25 6.57 16.81
C LEU A 17 -1.11 5.38 15.86
N VAL A 18 -1.82 5.40 14.72
CA VAL A 18 -1.80 4.32 13.74
C VAL A 18 -1.74 4.94 12.34
N ALA A 19 -1.15 4.25 11.34
CA ALA A 19 -0.41 4.87 10.22
C ALA A 19 -0.78 4.40 8.79
N GLN A 20 -0.17 5.05 7.78
CA GLN A 20 -0.18 4.64 6.37
C GLN A 20 1.26 4.52 5.84
N SER A 21 1.52 4.28 4.55
CA SER A 21 2.82 3.75 4.13
C SER A 21 3.49 4.45 2.94
N ILE A 22 4.77 4.80 3.15
CA ILE A 22 5.76 4.96 2.08
C ILE A 22 6.63 3.72 2.10
N ARG A 23 6.37 2.76 1.20
CA ARG A 23 7.28 1.64 1.00
C ARG A 23 8.57 2.17 0.38
N LYS A 24 9.71 1.54 0.69
CA LYS A 24 11.03 1.95 0.18
C LYS A 24 11.89 0.73 -0.12
N ASN A 25 12.97 0.90 -0.88
CA ASN A 25 13.97 -0.16 -0.99
C ASN A 25 14.55 -0.45 0.41
N TYR A 26 14.79 -1.71 0.77
CA TYR A 26 15.35 -2.05 2.10
C TYR A 26 16.70 -1.36 2.39
N GLN A 27 17.44 -0.98 1.35
CA GLN A 27 18.70 -0.22 1.46
C GLN A 27 18.47 1.23 1.92
N GLU A 28 17.26 1.74 1.73
CA GLU A 28 16.79 3.05 2.16
C GLU A 28 15.98 3.00 3.46
N MET A 29 15.98 1.87 4.17
CA MET A 29 15.50 1.80 5.54
C MET A 29 16.60 2.27 6.50
N THR A 30 16.20 2.97 7.55
CA THR A 30 17.03 3.25 8.71
C THR A 30 17.31 1.97 9.49
N ASP A 31 18.36 1.98 10.33
CA ASP A 31 18.65 0.85 11.22
C ASP A 31 17.52 0.63 12.25
N TYR A 32 16.83 1.71 12.63
CA TYR A 32 15.63 1.67 13.46
C TYR A 32 14.52 0.90 12.74
N GLU A 33 14.17 1.29 11.51
CA GLU A 33 13.11 0.61 10.76
C GLU A 33 13.38 -0.88 10.57
N LYS A 34 14.64 -1.26 10.28
CA LYS A 34 15.01 -2.68 10.14
C LYS A 34 14.83 -3.45 11.43
N THR A 35 15.26 -2.86 12.55
CA THR A 35 15.16 -3.50 13.87
C THR A 35 13.70 -3.69 14.28
N GLU A 36 12.91 -2.63 14.19
CA GLU A 36 11.49 -2.65 14.57
C GLU A 36 10.67 -3.57 13.66
N LEU A 37 11.00 -3.62 12.36
CA LEU A 37 10.33 -4.56 11.44
C LEU A 37 10.66 -6.02 11.78
N VAL A 38 11.91 -6.33 12.15
CA VAL A 38 12.29 -7.68 12.61
C VAL A 38 11.56 -8.05 13.89
N ASP A 39 11.51 -7.14 14.87
CA ASP A 39 10.80 -7.34 16.14
C ASP A 39 9.29 -7.55 15.87
N ALA A 40 8.67 -6.74 15.02
CA ALA A 40 7.27 -6.87 14.61
C ALA A 40 6.98 -8.23 13.94
N PHE A 41 7.86 -8.70 13.06
CA PHE A 41 7.72 -10.02 12.43
C PHE A 41 7.80 -11.17 13.45
N TYR A 42 8.68 -11.10 14.43
CA TYR A 42 8.69 -12.10 15.52
C TYR A 42 7.42 -12.02 16.37
N GLU A 43 6.88 -10.84 16.61
CA GLU A 43 5.64 -10.67 17.38
C GLU A 43 4.44 -11.24 16.63
N LEU A 44 4.28 -10.91 15.34
CA LEU A 44 3.22 -11.45 14.47
C LEU A 44 3.35 -12.96 14.27
N ARG A 45 4.57 -13.50 14.31
CA ARG A 45 4.83 -14.95 14.28
C ARG A 45 4.48 -15.66 15.59
N ASN A 46 4.87 -15.08 16.73
CA ASN A 46 4.76 -15.75 18.03
C ASN A 46 3.42 -15.50 18.74
N GLY A 47 2.72 -14.42 18.39
CA GLY A 47 1.39 -14.09 18.89
C GLY A 47 0.30 -14.80 18.06
N PRO A 48 -0.33 -14.10 17.10
CA PRO A 48 -1.41 -14.68 16.29
C PRO A 48 -0.96 -15.74 15.28
N ASP A 49 0.36 -15.89 15.06
CA ASP A 49 0.98 -16.74 14.01
C ASP A 49 0.49 -16.42 12.59
N LEU A 50 0.37 -15.12 12.32
CA LEU A 50 -0.10 -14.57 11.05
C LEU A 50 0.66 -15.12 9.83
N PHE A 51 1.97 -15.38 9.99
CA PHE A 51 2.82 -15.95 8.95
C PHE A 51 2.41 -17.38 8.55
N ASN A 52 2.03 -18.24 9.51
CA ASN A 52 1.55 -19.57 9.16
C ASN A 52 0.16 -19.51 8.55
N ASP A 53 -0.72 -18.67 9.08
CA ASP A 53 -2.09 -18.57 8.58
C ASP A 53 -2.13 -18.04 7.15
N LEU A 54 -1.39 -16.97 6.85
CA LEU A 54 -1.24 -16.45 5.49
C LEU A 54 -0.67 -17.50 4.54
N ALA A 55 0.32 -18.27 4.99
CA ALA A 55 0.91 -19.31 4.17
C ALA A 55 -0.06 -20.46 3.91
N ASN A 56 -0.85 -20.85 4.90
CA ASN A 56 -1.87 -21.89 4.73
C ASN A 56 -2.98 -21.41 3.79
N PHE A 57 -3.46 -20.18 3.96
CA PHE A 57 -4.44 -19.57 3.04
C PHE A 57 -3.91 -19.54 1.61
N HIS A 58 -2.71 -19.00 1.41
CA HIS A 58 -2.09 -18.94 0.10
C HIS A 58 -1.90 -20.34 -0.50
N SER A 59 -1.58 -21.35 0.31
CA SER A 59 -1.49 -22.75 -0.14
C SER A 59 -2.85 -23.35 -0.50
N ASP A 60 -3.90 -23.05 0.25
CA ASP A 60 -5.25 -23.59 0.05
C ASP A 60 -5.95 -23.05 -1.20
N PHE A 61 -5.46 -21.91 -1.73
CA PHE A 61 -5.97 -21.23 -2.92
C PHE A 61 -4.91 -21.00 -4.02
N PHE A 62 -3.75 -21.66 -3.93
CA PHE A 62 -2.58 -21.36 -4.76
C PHE A 62 -2.83 -21.43 -6.27
N ASN A 63 -3.18 -22.61 -6.79
CA ASN A 63 -3.45 -22.85 -8.21
C ASN A 63 -4.48 -23.98 -8.33
N PHE A 64 -5.64 -23.69 -8.92
CA PHE A 64 -6.79 -24.57 -9.03
C PHE A 64 -7.38 -24.62 -10.46
N ASP A 65 -6.53 -24.52 -11.49
CA ASP A 65 -6.88 -24.53 -12.95
C ASP A 65 -7.69 -25.76 -13.44
N ASN A 66 -8.06 -26.70 -12.55
CA ASN A 66 -8.82 -27.92 -12.87
C ASN A 66 -9.94 -28.22 -11.86
N THR A 67 -10.35 -27.23 -11.07
CA THR A 67 -11.52 -27.35 -10.20
C THR A 67 -12.82 -27.38 -11.02
N THR A 68 -13.80 -28.18 -10.60
CA THR A 68 -15.15 -28.15 -11.20
C THR A 68 -15.97 -26.93 -10.76
N ASP A 69 -15.50 -26.21 -9.75
CA ASP A 69 -16.12 -25.00 -9.23
C ASP A 69 -15.44 -23.77 -9.83
N GLU A 70 -16.00 -23.26 -10.92
CA GLU A 70 -15.53 -22.08 -11.66
C GLU A 70 -15.46 -20.81 -10.77
N THR A 71 -16.12 -20.80 -9.61
CA THR A 71 -16.13 -19.65 -8.68
C THR A 71 -15.10 -19.75 -7.55
N ARG A 72 -14.38 -20.88 -7.45
CA ARG A 72 -13.33 -21.06 -6.45
C ARG A 72 -12.21 -20.03 -6.66
N LEU A 73 -11.75 -19.44 -5.55
CA LEU A 73 -10.58 -18.56 -5.55
C LEU A 73 -9.35 -19.29 -6.08
N ASP A 74 -8.66 -18.64 -7.02
CA ASP A 74 -7.48 -19.17 -7.67
C ASP A 74 -6.43 -18.06 -7.82
N LEU A 75 -5.36 -18.14 -7.04
CA LEU A 75 -4.45 -17.02 -6.85
C LEU A 75 -3.40 -16.89 -7.96
N HIS A 76 -3.01 -18.00 -8.58
CA HIS A 76 -1.86 -18.05 -9.48
C HIS A 76 -2.11 -18.79 -10.78
N PHE A 77 -1.43 -18.31 -11.81
CA PHE A 77 -1.28 -18.95 -13.12
C PHE A 77 -2.59 -19.13 -13.89
N ASN A 78 -3.59 -18.28 -13.63
CA ASN A 78 -4.86 -18.27 -14.36
C ASN A 78 -4.66 -17.91 -15.84
N LEU A 79 -3.79 -16.95 -16.13
CA LEU A 79 -3.56 -16.48 -17.50
C LEU A 79 -2.63 -17.40 -18.31
N PRO A 80 -2.80 -17.48 -19.65
CA PRO A 80 -3.83 -16.81 -20.45
C PRO A 80 -5.16 -17.58 -20.53
N ASP A 81 -5.27 -18.72 -19.84
CA ASP A 81 -6.33 -19.70 -20.09
C ASP A 81 -7.67 -19.34 -19.41
N GLU A 82 -7.63 -18.70 -18.24
CA GLU A 82 -8.79 -18.31 -17.41
C GLU A 82 -8.77 -16.81 -17.02
N PRO A 83 -8.82 -15.86 -17.99
CA PRO A 83 -8.72 -14.42 -17.69
C PRO A 83 -9.84 -13.88 -16.79
N GLU A 84 -10.98 -14.56 -16.71
CA GLU A 84 -12.09 -14.23 -15.79
C GLU A 84 -11.76 -14.48 -14.32
N ARG A 85 -10.75 -15.29 -14.03
CA ARG A 85 -10.28 -15.62 -12.68
C ARG A 85 -9.02 -14.86 -12.28
N GLU A 86 -8.42 -14.12 -13.21
CA GLU A 86 -7.20 -13.38 -12.97
C GLU A 86 -7.36 -12.38 -11.82
N ILE A 87 -6.54 -12.57 -10.78
CA ILE A 87 -6.49 -11.71 -9.58
C ILE A 87 -5.08 -11.59 -8.99
N PHE A 88 -4.06 -12.21 -9.60
CA PHE A 88 -2.74 -12.41 -9.02
C PHE A 88 -2.15 -11.11 -8.44
N LEU A 89 -2.07 -10.06 -9.26
CA LEU A 89 -1.51 -8.77 -8.85
C LEU A 89 -2.33 -8.08 -7.76
N ALA A 90 -3.65 -8.02 -7.94
CA ALA A 90 -4.55 -7.37 -6.97
C ALA A 90 -4.55 -8.07 -5.61
N TRP A 91 -4.54 -9.41 -5.61
CA TRP A 91 -4.52 -10.19 -4.39
C TRP A 91 -3.23 -9.97 -3.60
N HIS A 92 -2.08 -10.02 -4.27
CA HIS A 92 -0.79 -9.81 -3.61
C HIS A 92 -0.61 -8.37 -3.14
N ARG A 93 -1.07 -7.36 -3.90
CA ARG A 93 -1.11 -5.97 -3.41
C ARG A 93 -1.91 -5.85 -2.12
N ARG A 94 -3.12 -6.44 -2.10
CA ARG A 94 -3.95 -6.43 -0.89
C ARG A 94 -3.26 -7.15 0.26
N GLN A 95 -2.65 -8.30 0.02
CA GLN A 95 -1.92 -9.04 1.04
C GLN A 95 -0.75 -8.24 1.63
N MET A 96 0.02 -7.52 0.81
CA MET A 96 1.10 -6.65 1.29
C MET A 96 0.55 -5.54 2.17
N PHE A 97 -0.56 -4.93 1.76
CA PHE A 97 -1.24 -3.92 2.55
C PHE A 97 -1.69 -4.46 3.91
N GLU A 98 -2.30 -5.64 3.97
CA GLU A 98 -2.80 -6.23 5.23
C GLU A 98 -1.65 -6.62 6.18
N MET A 99 -0.56 -7.19 5.67
CA MET A 99 0.63 -7.44 6.49
C MET A 99 1.21 -6.14 7.03
N GLU A 100 1.27 -5.11 6.20
CA GLU A 100 1.73 -3.78 6.60
C GLU A 100 0.83 -3.16 7.66
N GLN A 101 -0.50 -3.31 7.55
CA GLN A 101 -1.42 -2.90 8.59
C GLN A 101 -1.11 -3.60 9.91
N ALA A 102 -0.89 -4.92 9.91
CA ALA A 102 -0.55 -5.67 11.12
C ALA A 102 0.79 -5.26 11.74
N VAL A 103 1.79 -4.90 10.91
CA VAL A 103 3.05 -4.32 11.40
C VAL A 103 2.82 -2.94 12.01
N GLN A 104 1.97 -2.12 11.39
CA GLN A 104 1.65 -0.77 11.85
C GLN A 104 0.80 -0.72 13.11
N ASP A 105 0.07 -1.80 13.44
CA ASP A 105 -0.57 -1.97 14.75
C ASP A 105 0.46 -2.09 15.90
N ILE A 106 1.67 -2.57 15.60
CA ILE A 106 2.79 -2.65 16.55
C ILE A 106 3.59 -1.34 16.55
N ASN A 107 3.96 -0.87 15.36
CA ASN A 107 4.74 0.36 15.20
C ASN A 107 4.26 1.15 13.97
N PRO A 108 3.56 2.28 14.16
CA PRO A 108 2.96 3.06 13.07
C PRO A 108 4.00 3.63 12.11
N ASP A 109 5.22 3.88 12.55
CA ASP A 109 6.22 4.54 11.72
C ASP A 109 6.95 3.55 10.78
N ILE A 110 6.58 2.25 10.83
CA ILE A 110 7.19 1.19 10.03
C ILE A 110 6.29 0.80 8.86
N SER A 111 6.86 0.86 7.67
CA SER A 111 6.30 0.31 6.43
C SER A 111 7.04 -0.97 6.01
N LEU A 112 6.39 -1.80 5.20
CA LEU A 112 7.11 -2.81 4.42
C LEU A 112 8.10 -2.12 3.48
N ALA A 113 9.20 -2.83 3.19
CA ALA A 113 10.18 -2.42 2.22
C ALA A 113 10.24 -3.45 1.08
N TRP A 114 10.82 -3.07 -0.05
CA TRP A 114 11.00 -3.99 -1.17
C TRP A 114 12.46 -4.37 -1.39
N TRP A 115 12.63 -5.56 -1.95
CA TRP A 115 13.90 -6.06 -2.46
C TRP A 115 13.91 -6.01 -3.97
N ASP A 116 14.66 -5.07 -4.56
CA ASP A 116 14.85 -5.02 -6.01
C ASP A 116 15.75 -6.17 -6.48
N THR A 117 15.08 -7.28 -6.80
CA THR A 117 15.70 -8.52 -7.27
C THR A 117 16.40 -8.37 -8.63
N SER A 118 16.12 -7.29 -9.38
CA SER A 118 16.79 -7.02 -10.64
C SER A 118 18.19 -6.42 -10.45
N ILE A 119 18.46 -5.84 -9.26
CA ILE A 119 19.70 -5.14 -8.93
C ILE A 119 20.49 -5.87 -7.84
N ASP A 120 19.86 -6.21 -6.71
CA ASP A 120 20.55 -6.86 -5.59
C ASP A 120 20.42 -8.39 -5.67
N GLN A 121 21.43 -9.03 -6.25
CA GLN A 121 21.47 -10.47 -6.47
C GLN A 121 22.54 -11.19 -5.61
N SER A 122 23.14 -10.50 -4.64
CA SER A 122 24.22 -11.07 -3.84
C SER A 122 23.68 -12.02 -2.77
N THR A 123 24.25 -13.23 -2.70
CA THR A 123 23.97 -14.17 -1.59
C THR A 123 24.57 -13.72 -0.25
N THR A 124 25.38 -12.64 -0.25
CA THR A 124 25.95 -12.01 0.94
C THR A 124 25.53 -10.53 1.04
N SER A 125 24.40 -10.17 0.43
CA SER A 125 23.78 -8.87 0.61
C SER A 125 23.44 -8.62 2.09
N PRO A 126 23.48 -7.36 2.58
CA PRO A 126 23.00 -7.02 3.92
C PRO A 126 21.54 -7.42 4.19
N LEU A 127 20.75 -7.64 3.13
CA LEU A 127 19.42 -8.24 3.24
C LEU A 127 19.42 -9.54 4.05
N TRP A 128 20.50 -10.32 3.95
CA TRP A 128 20.67 -11.64 4.58
C TRP A 128 21.48 -11.60 5.88
N ASP A 129 21.80 -10.41 6.39
CA ASP A 129 22.49 -10.27 7.67
C ASP A 129 21.62 -10.80 8.82
N GLN A 130 22.27 -11.35 9.85
CA GLN A 130 21.57 -12.04 10.94
C GLN A 130 20.70 -11.11 11.79
N ASP A 131 21.07 -9.84 11.88
CA ASP A 131 20.29 -8.78 12.54
C ASP A 131 19.14 -8.25 11.68
N PHE A 132 19.03 -8.69 10.42
CA PHE A 132 17.88 -8.41 9.55
C PHE A 132 17.18 -9.71 9.14
N LEU A 133 17.01 -9.99 7.84
CA LEU A 133 16.22 -11.16 7.41
C LEU A 133 16.96 -12.49 7.56
N GLY A 134 18.26 -12.49 7.87
CA GLY A 134 19.11 -13.68 7.92
C GLY A 134 18.77 -14.65 9.04
N SER A 135 18.43 -14.15 10.24
CA SER A 135 18.16 -15.00 11.41
C SER A 135 16.92 -15.88 11.26
N PHE A 136 15.91 -15.41 10.52
CA PHE A 136 14.68 -16.16 10.27
C PHE A 136 14.93 -17.50 9.59
N ASN A 137 15.98 -17.61 8.75
CA ASN A 137 16.25 -18.86 8.02
C ASN A 137 16.44 -20.05 8.98
N ALA A 138 17.28 -19.87 10.01
CA ALA A 138 17.51 -20.88 11.02
C ALA A 138 16.34 -20.94 12.03
N ASN A 139 15.89 -19.77 12.51
CA ASN A 139 14.90 -19.70 13.59
C ASN A 139 13.54 -20.26 13.18
N TRP A 140 13.15 -20.12 11.91
CA TRP A 140 11.85 -20.56 11.40
C TRP A 140 11.96 -21.77 10.46
N ASN A 141 13.14 -22.40 10.39
CA ASN A 141 13.41 -23.58 9.55
C ASN A 141 13.04 -23.38 8.06
N LEU A 142 13.40 -22.24 7.49
CA LEU A 142 12.99 -21.85 6.13
C LEU A 142 13.79 -22.59 5.05
N ASN A 143 14.97 -23.12 5.39
CA ASN A 143 15.84 -23.90 4.49
C ASN A 143 16.21 -23.16 3.19
N ARG A 144 16.44 -21.84 3.25
CA ARG A 144 16.87 -21.04 2.09
C ARG A 144 18.14 -21.61 1.47
N ASN A 145 18.21 -21.59 0.14
CA ASN A 145 19.34 -22.02 -0.68
C ASN A 145 19.67 -20.92 -1.71
N LEU A 146 20.09 -19.77 -1.19
CA LEU A 146 20.28 -18.53 -1.97
C LEU A 146 21.18 -18.76 -3.18
N GLY A 147 20.67 -18.46 -4.37
CA GLY A 147 21.41 -18.62 -5.64
C GLY A 147 21.68 -20.06 -6.06
N GLY A 148 21.19 -21.04 -5.30
CA GLY A 148 21.33 -22.45 -5.64
C GLY A 148 20.41 -22.91 -6.78
N ASN A 149 19.36 -22.13 -7.11
CA ASN A 149 18.42 -22.47 -8.17
C ASN A 149 18.08 -21.25 -9.03
N GLY A 150 18.22 -21.37 -10.36
CA GLY A 150 17.77 -20.36 -11.31
C GLY A 150 18.40 -18.96 -11.15
N PRO A 151 18.23 -18.07 -12.14
CA PRO A 151 18.64 -16.67 -12.00
C PRO A 151 17.53 -15.80 -11.42
N LEU A 152 17.93 -14.71 -10.77
CA LEU A 152 17.08 -13.54 -10.53
C LEU A 152 16.84 -12.76 -11.84
N PRO A 153 15.83 -11.89 -11.92
CA PRO A 153 15.57 -11.08 -13.11
C PRO A 153 16.72 -10.11 -13.38
N THR A 154 16.81 -9.62 -14.62
CA THR A 154 17.68 -8.51 -15.00
C THR A 154 16.89 -7.20 -15.09
N PRO A 155 17.54 -6.03 -15.07
CA PRO A 155 16.83 -4.77 -15.29
C PRO A 155 16.14 -4.70 -16.67
N GLN A 156 16.66 -5.45 -17.64
CA GLN A 156 16.04 -5.56 -18.97
C GLN A 156 14.71 -6.33 -18.91
N ASP A 157 14.60 -7.34 -18.05
CA ASP A 157 13.34 -8.09 -17.89
C ASP A 157 12.24 -7.17 -17.34
N VAL A 158 12.56 -6.32 -16.36
CA VAL A 158 11.63 -5.29 -15.83
C VAL A 158 11.28 -4.27 -16.91
N THR A 159 12.26 -3.78 -17.66
CA THR A 159 12.03 -2.84 -18.77
C THR A 159 11.12 -3.42 -19.85
N ASN A 160 11.24 -4.71 -20.15
CA ASN A 160 10.40 -5.40 -21.13
C ASN A 160 8.94 -5.44 -20.67
N LEU A 161 8.68 -5.64 -19.37
CA LEU A 161 7.33 -5.59 -18.82
C LEU A 161 6.70 -4.21 -19.00
N TYR A 162 7.44 -3.12 -18.75
CA TYR A 162 6.95 -1.75 -18.95
C TYR A 162 6.60 -1.43 -20.41
N ALA A 163 7.17 -2.15 -21.37
CA ALA A 163 6.86 -1.98 -22.79
C ALA A 163 5.55 -2.67 -23.22
N MET A 164 4.99 -3.57 -22.40
CA MET A 164 3.73 -4.26 -22.70
C MET A 164 2.56 -3.33 -22.45
N THR A 165 1.69 -3.15 -23.44
CA THR A 165 0.51 -2.26 -23.33
C THR A 165 -0.77 -2.99 -22.96
N ASP A 166 -0.83 -4.32 -23.16
CA ASP A 166 -1.96 -5.15 -22.76
C ASP A 166 -1.77 -5.63 -21.31
N PHE A 167 -2.78 -5.42 -20.48
CA PHE A 167 -2.72 -5.73 -19.05
C PHE A 167 -2.58 -7.23 -18.77
N PHE A 168 -3.25 -8.10 -19.53
CA PHE A 168 -3.18 -9.54 -19.30
C PHE A 168 -1.87 -10.14 -19.84
N GLU A 169 -1.34 -9.63 -20.95
CA GLU A 169 0.02 -10.01 -21.38
C GLU A 169 1.06 -9.60 -20.33
N PHE A 170 0.95 -8.38 -19.78
CA PHE A 170 1.80 -7.90 -18.69
C PHE A 170 1.69 -8.77 -17.43
N SER A 171 0.48 -9.01 -16.91
CA SER A 171 0.28 -9.79 -15.67
C SER A 171 0.81 -11.21 -15.81
N ASN A 172 0.48 -11.87 -16.93
CA ASN A 172 0.94 -13.24 -17.22
C ASN A 172 2.46 -13.33 -17.34
N GLU A 173 3.10 -12.39 -18.04
CA GLU A 173 4.56 -12.39 -18.17
C GLU A 173 5.22 -12.06 -16.82
N LEU A 174 4.72 -11.08 -16.07
CA LEU A 174 5.26 -10.74 -14.75
C LEU A 174 5.26 -11.95 -13.83
N GLU A 175 4.12 -12.63 -13.70
CA GLU A 175 3.93 -13.75 -12.78
C GLU A 175 4.82 -14.95 -13.13
N ARG A 176 4.84 -15.36 -14.40
CA ARG A 176 5.43 -16.63 -14.83
C ARG A 176 6.93 -16.56 -15.08
N ARG A 177 7.48 -15.36 -15.26
CA ARG A 177 8.88 -15.13 -15.68
C ARG A 177 9.78 -14.72 -14.52
N PRO A 178 11.09 -14.46 -14.76
CA PRO A 178 12.03 -14.22 -13.68
C PRO A 178 11.65 -13.08 -12.73
N VAL A 179 10.87 -12.07 -13.14
CA VAL A 179 10.53 -10.91 -12.30
C VAL A 179 9.81 -11.31 -11.01
N HIS A 180 8.85 -12.24 -11.07
CA HIS A 180 8.24 -12.85 -9.88
C HIS A 180 8.86 -14.22 -9.58
N ARG A 181 8.74 -15.17 -10.51
CA ARG A 181 9.16 -16.58 -10.29
C ARG A 181 10.65 -16.72 -9.94
N GLY A 182 11.50 -15.83 -10.45
CA GLY A 182 12.95 -15.89 -10.24
C GLY A 182 13.32 -15.78 -8.76
N ALA A 183 12.73 -14.84 -8.03
CA ALA A 183 13.02 -14.65 -6.60
C ALA A 183 12.55 -15.83 -5.75
N HIS A 184 11.37 -16.38 -6.06
CA HIS A 184 10.86 -17.58 -5.40
C HIS A 184 11.85 -18.75 -5.50
N VAL A 185 12.36 -19.01 -6.70
CA VAL A 185 13.28 -20.12 -6.96
C VAL A 185 14.68 -19.85 -6.42
N TRP A 186 15.21 -18.64 -6.64
CA TRP A 186 16.55 -18.23 -6.24
C TRP A 186 16.74 -18.23 -4.73
N THR A 187 15.74 -17.81 -3.95
CA THR A 187 15.80 -17.87 -2.49
C THR A 187 15.79 -19.32 -1.99
N GLY A 188 15.04 -20.21 -2.66
CA GLY A 188 14.89 -21.61 -2.27
C GLY A 188 14.13 -21.80 -0.95
N GLY A 189 14.16 -23.01 -0.40
CA GLY A 189 13.51 -23.31 0.87
C GLY A 189 11.98 -23.27 0.79
N ALA A 190 11.34 -22.44 1.63
CA ALA A 190 9.89 -22.23 1.62
C ALA A 190 9.40 -21.41 0.40
N MET A 191 10.22 -20.48 -0.10
CA MET A 191 9.85 -19.56 -1.18
C MET A 191 9.35 -20.23 -2.48
N PRO A 192 9.93 -21.32 -3.02
CA PRO A 192 9.42 -21.94 -4.24
C PRO A 192 8.15 -22.78 -4.05
N THR A 193 7.50 -22.74 -2.88
CA THR A 193 6.33 -23.55 -2.54
C THR A 193 5.09 -22.68 -2.31
N PRO A 194 3.88 -23.25 -2.33
CA PRO A 194 2.66 -22.52 -1.93
C PRO A 194 2.67 -22.00 -0.48
N LEU A 195 3.65 -22.39 0.33
CA LEU A 195 3.85 -21.90 1.69
C LEU A 195 4.85 -20.72 1.76
N SER A 196 5.15 -20.08 0.62
CA SER A 196 6.10 -18.97 0.53
C SER A 196 5.86 -17.83 1.52
N PRO A 197 4.62 -17.45 1.90
CA PRO A 197 4.41 -16.40 2.90
C PRO A 197 4.98 -16.69 4.29
N ARG A 198 5.42 -17.93 4.58
CA ARG A 198 6.15 -18.26 5.83
C ARG A 198 7.52 -17.58 5.92
N ASP A 199 8.12 -17.23 4.78
CA ASP A 199 9.42 -16.57 4.76
C ASP A 199 9.22 -15.05 4.70
N PRO A 200 9.76 -14.25 5.64
CA PRO A 200 9.65 -12.79 5.61
C PRO A 200 10.11 -12.13 4.31
N ILE A 201 11.03 -12.75 3.56
CA ILE A 201 11.44 -12.21 2.26
C ILE A 201 10.31 -12.18 1.23
N PHE A 202 9.26 -13.00 1.41
CA PHE A 202 8.07 -12.97 0.57
C PHE A 202 7.48 -11.57 0.50
N TYR A 203 7.34 -10.88 1.64
CA TYR A 203 6.74 -9.54 1.69
C TYR A 203 7.62 -8.48 1.03
N PHE A 204 8.94 -8.65 1.09
CA PHE A 204 9.89 -7.77 0.39
C PHE A 204 9.87 -8.00 -1.12
N HIS A 205 9.76 -9.26 -1.53
CA HIS A 205 9.67 -9.62 -2.93
C HIS A 205 8.34 -9.18 -3.54
N HIS A 206 7.22 -9.41 -2.86
CA HIS A 206 5.89 -9.02 -3.36
C HIS A 206 5.65 -7.52 -3.27
N SER A 207 6.31 -6.79 -2.36
CA SER A 207 6.37 -5.32 -2.42
C SER A 207 7.15 -4.82 -3.65
N PHE A 208 8.16 -5.56 -4.13
CA PHE A 208 8.86 -5.25 -5.38
C PHE A 208 7.98 -5.55 -6.60
N VAL A 209 7.28 -6.68 -6.61
CA VAL A 209 6.28 -7.01 -7.65
C VAL A 209 5.21 -5.92 -7.72
N ASP A 210 4.70 -5.49 -6.56
CA ASP A 210 3.72 -4.43 -6.46
C ASP A 210 4.26 -3.07 -6.98
N TRP A 211 5.52 -2.75 -6.67
CA TRP A 211 6.19 -1.58 -7.23
C TRP A 211 6.31 -1.65 -8.75
N VAL A 212 6.64 -2.81 -9.33
CA VAL A 212 6.67 -2.99 -10.80
C VAL A 212 5.27 -2.76 -11.39
N TRP A 213 4.22 -3.30 -10.77
CA TRP A 213 2.84 -3.04 -11.24
C TRP A 213 2.43 -1.58 -11.08
N HIS A 214 2.76 -0.92 -9.96
CA HIS A 214 2.53 0.50 -9.77
C HIS A 214 3.17 1.35 -10.89
N ASN A 215 4.44 1.11 -11.22
CA ASN A 215 5.09 1.84 -12.31
C ASN A 215 4.48 1.55 -13.68
N TRP A 216 4.07 0.30 -13.94
CA TRP A 216 3.35 -0.03 -15.16
C TRP A 216 2.03 0.75 -15.24
N GLU A 217 1.28 0.84 -14.13
CA GLU A 217 0.02 1.58 -14.08
C GLU A 217 0.23 3.09 -14.24
N GLU A 218 1.30 3.68 -13.72
CA GLU A 218 1.63 5.10 -13.96
C GLU A 218 1.88 5.39 -15.45
N ILE A 219 2.45 4.43 -16.20
CA ILE A 219 2.71 4.55 -17.64
C ILE A 219 1.44 4.35 -18.47
N HIS A 220 0.65 3.32 -18.16
CA HIS A 220 -0.42 2.83 -19.05
C HIS A 220 -1.83 3.18 -18.59
N GLN A 221 -2.08 3.28 -17.28
CA GLN A 221 -3.37 3.61 -16.67
C GLN A 221 -4.53 2.78 -17.23
N SER A 222 -4.30 1.48 -17.42
CA SER A 222 -5.18 0.59 -18.17
C SER A 222 -5.38 -0.78 -17.53
N SER A 223 -4.92 -0.99 -16.29
CA SER A 223 -5.20 -2.22 -15.56
C SER A 223 -6.72 -2.42 -15.46
N SER A 224 -7.20 -3.60 -15.85
CA SER A 224 -8.61 -3.94 -15.76
C SER A 224 -8.79 -5.44 -15.58
N PHE A 225 -9.41 -5.81 -14.45
CA PHE A 225 -9.77 -7.19 -14.14
C PHE A 225 -11.21 -7.47 -14.60
N LEU A 226 -11.45 -8.66 -15.14
CA LEU A 226 -12.81 -9.09 -15.50
C LEU A 226 -13.66 -9.43 -14.27
N THR A 227 -13.04 -10.03 -13.24
CA THR A 227 -13.72 -10.26 -11.97
C THR A 227 -13.86 -8.97 -11.17
N THR A 228 -15.00 -8.84 -10.50
CA THR A 228 -15.32 -7.69 -9.64
C THR A 228 -15.31 -8.05 -8.17
N SER A 229 -14.77 -9.22 -7.83
CA SER A 229 -14.81 -9.74 -6.46
C SER A 229 -13.68 -10.73 -6.25
N MET A 230 -12.94 -10.51 -5.17
CA MET A 230 -11.80 -11.30 -4.75
C MET A 230 -11.83 -11.42 -3.23
N LEU A 231 -11.64 -12.64 -2.71
CA LEU A 231 -11.50 -12.86 -1.27
C LEU A 231 -10.17 -12.27 -0.79
N ARG A 232 -10.21 -11.43 0.24
CA ARG A 232 -9.03 -10.97 0.96
C ARG A 232 -8.81 -11.79 2.23
N TYR A 233 -7.57 -11.81 2.71
CA TYR A 233 -7.24 -12.27 4.06
C TYR A 233 -6.80 -11.06 4.88
N ASP A 234 -7.52 -10.72 5.95
CA ASP A 234 -7.29 -9.51 6.76
C ASP A 234 -6.75 -9.79 8.18
N GLY A 235 -6.33 -11.03 8.43
CA GLY A 235 -5.80 -11.43 9.74
C GLY A 235 -6.83 -11.45 10.87
N THR A 236 -8.12 -11.18 10.60
CA THR A 236 -9.17 -11.23 11.61
C THR A 236 -9.93 -12.56 11.53
N TYR A 237 -9.91 -13.28 12.64
CA TYR A 237 -10.48 -14.62 12.75
C TYR A 237 -11.99 -14.64 12.44
N VAL A 238 -12.40 -15.31 11.36
CA VAL A 238 -13.34 -16.46 11.42
C VAL A 238 -13.02 -17.46 10.28
N TYR A 239 -12.27 -18.51 10.59
CA TYR A 239 -12.32 -19.79 9.85
C TYR A 239 -13.31 -20.69 10.61
N ASP A 240 -14.33 -21.23 9.92
CA ASP A 240 -15.49 -22.00 10.45
C ASP A 240 -16.79 -21.21 10.75
N GLY A 241 -17.20 -20.25 9.88
CA GLY A 241 -18.64 -19.96 9.80
C GLY A 241 -19.19 -18.67 9.19
N GLN A 242 -18.44 -17.60 8.86
CA GLN A 242 -18.97 -16.50 8.01
C GLN A 242 -17.94 -15.47 7.49
N THR A 243 -18.43 -14.62 6.59
CA THR A 243 -17.87 -14.02 5.37
C THR A 243 -16.57 -13.20 5.50
N LEU A 244 -15.58 -13.52 4.65
CA LEU A 244 -14.45 -12.65 4.34
C LEU A 244 -14.93 -11.50 3.43
N PRO A 245 -14.69 -10.22 3.77
CA PRO A 245 -15.12 -9.11 2.93
C PRO A 245 -14.49 -9.23 1.53
N LEU A 246 -15.32 -9.12 0.50
CA LEU A 246 -14.87 -9.19 -0.88
C LEU A 246 -14.27 -7.83 -1.27
N VAL A 247 -13.15 -7.87 -1.98
CA VAL A 247 -12.54 -6.69 -2.58
C VAL A 247 -12.74 -6.78 -4.08
N ASN A 248 -13.21 -5.70 -4.71
CA ASN A 248 -13.16 -5.61 -6.16
C ASN A 248 -11.71 -5.30 -6.56
N PRO A 249 -11.02 -6.16 -7.34
CA PRO A 249 -9.63 -5.92 -7.71
C PRO A 249 -9.44 -4.66 -8.57
N ASN A 250 -10.49 -4.20 -9.26
CA ASN A 250 -10.47 -2.93 -9.98
C ASN A 250 -10.42 -1.71 -9.05
N ASP A 251 -10.76 -1.86 -7.77
CA ASP A 251 -10.68 -0.81 -6.76
C ASP A 251 -9.29 -0.69 -6.13
N ILE A 252 -8.31 -1.47 -6.59
CA ILE A 252 -6.94 -1.40 -6.05
C ILE A 252 -5.90 -1.46 -7.16
N THR A 253 -6.26 -1.10 -8.39
CA THR A 253 -5.33 -0.96 -9.53
C THR A 253 -4.33 0.16 -9.33
N ASP A 254 -4.71 1.20 -8.59
CA ASP A 254 -3.84 2.27 -8.12
C ASP A 254 -3.50 2.05 -6.64
N SER A 255 -2.22 1.95 -6.28
CA SER A 255 -1.80 1.74 -4.88
C SER A 255 -2.21 2.89 -3.95
N ARG A 256 -2.39 4.10 -4.50
CA ARG A 256 -2.85 5.28 -3.75
C ARG A 256 -4.29 5.10 -3.25
N SER A 257 -5.08 4.19 -3.82
CA SER A 257 -6.37 3.81 -3.23
C SER A 257 -6.23 3.28 -1.80
N LEU A 258 -5.10 2.67 -1.47
CA LEU A 258 -4.76 2.18 -0.13
C LEU A 258 -3.91 3.19 0.65
N GLY A 259 -3.66 4.37 0.07
CA GLY A 259 -2.67 5.37 0.47
C GLY A 259 -1.26 4.80 0.63
N VAL A 260 -0.90 3.85 -0.25
CA VAL A 260 0.45 3.31 -0.34
C VAL A 260 1.22 4.06 -1.43
N PHE A 261 2.34 4.64 -1.02
CA PHE A 261 3.30 5.32 -1.89
C PHE A 261 4.64 4.59 -1.91
N PHE A 262 5.48 4.94 -2.88
CA PHE A 262 6.79 4.34 -3.08
C PHE A 262 7.87 5.44 -3.03
N GLY A 263 8.83 5.32 -2.10
CA GLY A 263 10.03 6.16 -2.01
C GLY A 263 11.19 5.54 -2.78
N VAL A 264 11.80 6.30 -3.69
CA VAL A 264 12.85 5.82 -4.59
C VAL A 264 13.97 6.86 -4.68
N ASN A 265 15.23 6.42 -4.52
CA ASN A 265 16.42 7.26 -4.68
C ASN A 265 16.41 8.50 -3.78
N GLY A 266 15.88 8.37 -2.56
CA GLY A 266 15.81 9.45 -1.59
C GLY A 266 14.66 10.43 -1.78
N LEU A 267 13.66 10.10 -2.60
CA LEU A 267 12.48 10.93 -2.82
C LEU A 267 11.20 10.08 -2.74
N ALA A 268 10.22 10.54 -1.97
CA ALA A 268 8.85 10.03 -1.98
C ALA A 268 7.91 11.15 -2.43
N GLU A 269 7.27 10.96 -3.58
CA GLU A 269 6.30 11.91 -4.17
C GLU A 269 4.88 11.48 -3.79
N LEU A 270 4.20 12.31 -3.01
CA LEU A 270 2.84 12.11 -2.52
C LEU A 270 1.90 13.04 -3.28
N ASP A 271 1.41 12.54 -4.42
CA ASP A 271 0.54 13.28 -5.33
C ASP A 271 -0.80 12.56 -5.55
N ASN A 272 -1.82 13.32 -5.97
CA ASN A 272 -3.16 12.83 -6.35
C ASN A 272 -3.80 11.92 -5.29
N TYR A 273 -3.83 12.37 -4.05
CA TYR A 273 -4.34 11.58 -2.93
C TYR A 273 -5.16 12.43 -1.97
N ILE A 274 -6.24 11.86 -1.47
CA ILE A 274 -7.08 12.48 -0.46
C ILE A 274 -6.97 11.63 0.79
N VAL A 275 -6.49 12.23 1.87
CA VAL A 275 -6.46 11.61 3.19
C VAL A 275 -7.89 11.26 3.57
N SER A 276 -8.15 9.97 3.74
CA SER A 276 -9.50 9.44 3.92
C SER A 276 -9.75 8.95 5.34
N ASN A 277 -8.67 8.57 6.03
CA ASN A 277 -8.71 7.82 7.29
C ASN A 277 -9.59 6.57 7.23
N THR A 278 -9.75 5.99 6.02
CA THR A 278 -10.62 4.82 5.79
C THR A 278 -10.14 3.63 6.60
N TYR A 279 -8.85 3.33 6.54
CA TYR A 279 -8.28 2.16 7.21
C TYR A 279 -7.77 2.49 8.61
N ARG A 280 -7.43 3.76 8.87
CA ARG A 280 -6.79 4.20 10.11
C ARG A 280 -7.23 5.61 10.51
N PRO A 281 -7.40 5.89 11.82
CA PRO A 281 -7.84 7.20 12.30
C PRO A 281 -6.83 8.33 12.04
N GLU A 282 -5.55 7.99 11.80
CA GLU A 282 -4.53 8.90 11.30
C GLU A 282 -3.79 8.21 10.14
N GLU A 283 -3.37 8.96 9.12
CA GLU A 283 -2.52 8.46 8.05
C GLU A 283 -1.12 9.04 8.23
N VAL A 284 -0.15 8.18 8.55
CA VAL A 284 1.25 8.58 8.80
C VAL A 284 2.09 8.25 7.58
N PHE A 285 2.92 9.17 7.12
CA PHE A 285 3.86 8.97 6.01
C PHE A 285 5.28 9.20 6.52
N TYR A 286 6.04 8.12 6.71
CA TYR A 286 7.40 8.18 7.22
C TYR A 286 8.44 7.82 6.15
N TYR A 287 9.44 8.68 5.95
CA TYR A 287 10.56 8.41 5.06
C TYR A 287 11.80 9.20 5.43
N GLN A 288 12.95 8.54 5.61
CA GLN A 288 14.15 9.18 6.12
C GLN A 288 14.75 10.26 5.19
N PHE A 289 14.44 10.21 3.89
CA PHE A 289 14.94 11.19 2.92
C PHE A 289 13.91 12.28 2.64
N VAL A 290 13.63 12.65 1.40
CA VAL A 290 12.74 13.76 1.10
C VAL A 290 11.31 13.25 0.87
N ILE A 291 10.35 13.84 1.57
CA ILE A 291 8.92 13.70 1.25
C ILE A 291 8.48 14.96 0.53
N GLU A 292 7.91 14.83 -0.67
CA GLU A 292 7.27 15.91 -1.40
C GLU A 292 5.77 15.61 -1.47
N ALA A 293 4.94 16.51 -0.94
CA ALA A 293 3.48 16.41 -1.05
C ALA A 293 2.96 17.58 -1.90
N GLY A 294 2.27 17.28 -2.99
CA GLY A 294 1.88 18.26 -4.00
C GLY A 294 0.77 17.75 -4.90
N ASP A 295 0.56 18.41 -6.05
CA ASP A 295 -0.24 17.89 -7.17
C ASP A 295 -1.54 17.14 -6.77
N ASN A 296 -2.41 17.83 -6.02
CA ASN A 296 -3.69 17.35 -5.47
C ASN A 296 -3.56 16.37 -4.28
N PHE A 297 -2.56 16.55 -3.42
CA PHE A 297 -2.58 15.96 -2.09
C PHE A 297 -3.47 16.80 -1.16
N ILE A 298 -4.58 16.23 -0.70
CA ILE A 298 -5.60 16.95 0.08
C ILE A 298 -5.82 16.27 1.43
N VAL A 299 -5.78 17.08 2.50
CA VAL A 299 -6.20 16.70 3.85
C VAL A 299 -7.56 17.37 4.15
N PRO A 300 -8.69 16.66 3.97
CA PRO A 300 -10.03 17.23 4.15
C PRO A 300 -10.37 17.54 5.61
N ASN A 301 -11.48 18.24 5.83
CA ASN A 301 -11.97 18.54 7.18
C ASN A 301 -12.29 17.23 7.93
N GLY A 302 -11.88 17.15 9.20
CA GLY A 302 -12.14 15.97 10.04
C GLY A 302 -11.17 14.81 9.83
N SER A 303 -10.24 14.91 8.87
CA SER A 303 -9.19 13.90 8.68
C SER A 303 -7.89 14.25 9.42
N SER A 304 -7.08 13.22 9.71
CA SER A 304 -5.80 13.31 10.40
C SER A 304 -4.68 12.72 9.54
N CYS A 305 -3.61 13.49 9.35
CA CYS A 305 -2.46 13.11 8.55
C CYS A 305 -1.16 13.62 9.18
N ARG A 306 -0.15 12.75 9.24
CA ARG A 306 1.20 13.09 9.70
C ARG A 306 2.23 12.74 8.64
N MET A 307 3.08 13.69 8.27
CA MET A 307 4.26 13.46 7.43
C MET A 307 5.51 13.65 8.28
N GLU A 308 6.39 12.66 8.29
CA GLU A 308 7.59 12.68 9.10
C GLU A 308 8.80 12.20 8.29
N SER A 309 9.86 12.98 8.35
CA SER A 309 11.11 12.69 7.66
C SER A 309 12.31 13.03 8.52
N VAL A 310 13.41 12.29 8.37
CA VAL A 310 14.68 12.64 9.03
C VAL A 310 15.33 13.86 8.35
N ASN A 311 15.11 14.05 7.04
CA ASN A 311 15.80 15.07 6.25
C ASN A 311 14.91 16.26 5.90
N GLU A 312 13.81 16.04 5.17
CA GLU A 312 13.01 17.13 4.61
C GLU A 312 11.58 16.70 4.26
N VAL A 313 10.61 17.55 4.61
CA VAL A 313 9.22 17.50 4.10
C VAL A 313 8.95 18.78 3.33
N ARG A 314 8.59 18.67 2.05
CA ARG A 314 8.26 19.79 1.16
C ARG A 314 6.78 19.76 0.82
N LEU A 315 6.08 20.83 1.13
CA LEU A 315 4.70 21.04 0.71
C LEU A 315 4.72 21.90 -0.56
N LEU A 316 4.45 21.26 -1.69
CA LEU A 316 4.52 21.85 -3.03
C LEU A 316 3.15 22.42 -3.45
N PRO A 317 3.10 23.25 -4.52
CA PRO A 317 1.82 23.67 -5.09
C PRO A 317 0.92 22.46 -5.39
N GLY A 318 -0.36 22.57 -5.02
CA GLY A 318 -1.31 21.47 -5.13
C GLY A 318 -1.54 20.69 -3.83
N PHE A 319 -0.74 20.93 -2.79
CA PHE A 319 -1.06 20.51 -1.42
C PHE A 319 -2.14 21.40 -0.79
N GLU A 320 -3.17 20.80 -0.19
CA GLU A 320 -4.23 21.50 0.53
C GLU A 320 -4.55 20.81 1.86
N ALA A 321 -4.54 21.56 2.97
CA ALA A 321 -5.08 21.09 4.25
C ALA A 321 -6.28 21.98 4.63
N ALA A 322 -7.48 21.39 4.67
CA ALA A 322 -8.71 22.11 4.94
C ALA A 322 -8.80 22.56 6.39
N ALA A 323 -9.48 23.69 6.65
CA ALA A 323 -9.77 24.11 8.01
C ALA A 323 -10.61 23.03 8.74
N GLY A 324 -10.12 22.55 9.89
CA GLY A 324 -10.71 21.44 10.63
C GLY A 324 -10.04 20.07 10.40
N SER A 325 -9.07 19.98 9.50
CA SER A 325 -8.13 18.85 9.44
C SER A 325 -7.11 18.90 10.59
N ASN A 326 -6.57 17.74 10.95
CA ASN A 326 -5.38 17.60 11.81
C ASN A 326 -4.18 17.19 10.95
N PHE A 327 -3.44 18.17 10.44
CA PHE A 327 -2.23 17.93 9.64
C PHE A 327 -0.95 18.28 10.40
N ILE A 328 0.01 17.36 10.41
CA ILE A 328 1.34 17.53 11.01
C ILE A 328 2.40 17.23 9.95
N ALA A 329 3.39 18.12 9.82
CA ALA A 329 4.64 17.85 9.11
C ALA A 329 5.81 18.05 10.08
N ALA A 330 6.65 17.04 10.28
CA ALA A 330 7.71 17.03 11.28
C ALA A 330 9.04 16.54 10.70
N ILE A 331 10.13 16.99 11.34
CA ILE A 331 11.47 16.46 11.11
C ILE A 331 11.85 15.59 12.32
N ASP A 332 12.12 14.32 12.07
CA ASP A 332 12.55 13.38 13.10
C ASP A 332 14.00 13.68 13.52
N GLN A 333 14.14 14.31 14.68
CA GLN A 333 15.43 14.67 15.26
C GLN A 333 16.04 13.53 16.11
N GLU A 334 15.28 12.51 16.47
CA GLU A 334 15.76 11.39 17.30
C GLU A 334 16.54 10.38 16.45
N ASN A 335 16.14 10.19 15.19
CA ASN A 335 16.87 9.37 14.20
C ASN A 335 17.91 10.17 13.37
N GLY A 336 18.10 11.46 13.67
CA GLY A 336 18.89 12.46 12.92
C GLY A 336 20.42 12.30 12.87
N LEU A 337 20.97 11.09 12.84
CA LEU A 337 22.41 10.89 12.59
C LEU A 337 22.67 10.63 11.10
N THR A 338 22.70 11.73 10.36
CA THR A 338 23.19 11.80 8.98
C THR A 338 24.71 11.60 8.96
N GLY A 339 25.15 10.35 8.93
CA GLY A 339 26.55 10.02 8.69
C GLY A 339 26.83 8.54 8.83
N LYS A 340 27.33 7.92 7.75
CA LYS A 340 27.95 6.58 7.74
C LYS A 340 29.21 6.54 8.62
N THR A 341 29.07 6.82 9.90
CA THR A 341 30.09 6.59 10.91
C THR A 341 29.65 5.34 11.64
N PHE A 342 30.39 4.26 11.41
CA PHE A 342 30.34 3.02 12.16
C PHE A 342 30.39 3.35 13.67
N TYR A 343 29.23 3.43 14.32
CA TYR A 343 29.15 3.45 15.77
C TYR A 343 28.95 2.01 16.18
N GLY A 344 30.01 1.44 16.78
CA GLY A 344 29.88 0.17 17.49
C GLY A 344 28.70 0.22 18.45
N GLU A 345 28.00 -0.91 18.56
CA GLU A 345 26.84 -1.18 19.41
C GLU A 345 26.45 -0.01 20.32
N LYS A 346 25.59 0.89 19.81
CA LYS A 346 24.91 1.81 20.71
C LYS A 346 24.01 0.97 21.63
N PRO A 347 24.11 1.11 22.95
CA PRO A 347 23.20 0.44 23.86
C PRO A 347 21.79 0.99 23.62
N ARG A 348 20.93 0.12 23.10
CA ARG A 348 19.51 0.32 22.80
C ARG A 348 18.78 0.64 24.10
N LEU A 349 18.19 1.84 24.21
CA LEU A 349 17.49 2.27 25.43
C LEU A 349 16.12 2.90 25.20
N ASN A 350 15.60 2.97 23.98
CA ASN A 350 14.20 3.36 23.75
C ASN A 350 13.53 2.31 22.86
N LYS A 351 12.70 1.46 23.46
CA LYS A 351 11.50 0.95 22.80
C LYS A 351 10.44 2.03 23.03
N PRO A 352 10.18 2.94 22.07
CA PRO A 352 9.22 4.03 22.30
C PRO A 352 7.79 3.51 22.49
N TYR A 353 7.52 2.29 22.02
CA TYR A 353 6.24 1.62 22.11
C TYR A 353 6.34 0.40 23.03
N ASP A 354 5.49 0.38 24.06
CA ASP A 354 5.34 -0.80 24.92
C ASP A 354 4.69 -1.94 24.11
N PHE A 355 5.06 -3.19 24.43
CA PHE A 355 4.39 -4.39 23.91
C PHE A 355 2.86 -4.22 23.96
N ASP A 356 2.19 -4.30 22.82
CA ASP A 356 0.73 -4.21 22.80
C ASP A 356 0.11 -5.56 23.15
N ALA A 357 -0.32 -5.69 24.41
CA ALA A 357 -1.08 -6.84 24.87
C ALA A 357 -2.42 -7.04 24.10
N ASN A 358 -2.86 -6.06 23.31
CA ASN A 358 -4.02 -6.17 22.42
C ASN A 358 -3.75 -6.96 21.15
N ILE A 359 -2.49 -7.28 20.82
CA ILE A 359 -2.19 -8.14 19.65
C ILE A 359 -2.80 -9.55 19.78
N ASN A 360 -3.08 -9.97 21.03
CA ASN A 360 -3.79 -11.22 21.33
C ASN A 360 -5.30 -11.03 21.52
N LYS A 361 -5.80 -9.79 21.50
CA LYS A 361 -7.24 -9.53 21.60
C LYS A 361 -7.87 -9.74 20.22
N PRO A 362 -9.02 -10.43 20.14
CA PRO A 362 -9.79 -10.43 18.91
C PRO A 362 -10.09 -8.97 18.55
N ILE A 363 -9.69 -8.57 17.35
CA ILE A 363 -10.07 -7.28 16.78
C ILE A 363 -11.60 -7.32 16.66
N VAL A 364 -12.27 -6.52 17.48
CA VAL A 364 -13.71 -6.32 17.38
C VAL A 364 -13.91 -5.21 16.38
N TRP A 365 -14.11 -5.59 15.12
CA TRP A 365 -14.71 -4.69 14.16
C TRP A 365 -16.14 -4.40 14.66
N GLU A 366 -16.39 -3.16 15.09
CA GLU A 366 -17.76 -2.67 14.96
C GLU A 366 -17.99 -2.62 13.45
N GLU A 367 -18.89 -3.48 12.94
CA GLU A 367 -19.49 -3.28 11.62
C GLU A 367 -20.12 -1.89 11.65
N ASP A 368 -19.34 -0.87 11.33
CA ASP A 368 -19.94 0.25 10.67
C ASP A 368 -20.37 -0.30 9.30
N ASN A 369 -21.62 -0.06 8.92
CA ASN A 369 -22.06 -0.32 7.56
C ASN A 369 -21.45 0.73 6.60
N LYS A 370 -20.25 1.26 6.89
CA LYS A 370 -19.58 2.13 5.94
C LYS A 370 -18.94 1.23 4.91
N ASP A 371 -19.23 1.62 3.69
CA ASP A 371 -18.52 1.11 2.55
C ASP A 371 -17.08 1.65 2.61
N ASP A 372 -16.18 0.86 3.20
CA ASP A 372 -14.75 1.11 3.36
C ASP A 372 -13.98 1.08 2.04
N THR A 373 -14.66 0.96 0.89
CA THR A 373 -13.99 1.26 -0.38
C THR A 373 -13.77 2.77 -0.49
N PRO A 374 -12.50 3.24 -0.57
CA PRO A 374 -12.23 4.64 -0.87
C PRO A 374 -12.84 4.95 -2.23
N VAL A 375 -13.48 6.11 -2.40
CA VAL A 375 -14.04 6.45 -3.72
C VAL A 375 -12.87 6.69 -4.67
N ILE A 376 -12.55 5.71 -5.50
CA ILE A 376 -11.46 5.83 -6.47
C ILE A 376 -12.05 6.35 -7.76
N ILE A 377 -11.46 7.44 -8.22
CA ILE A 377 -12.01 8.23 -9.29
C ILE A 377 -10.90 8.39 -10.32
N GLN A 378 -10.95 7.55 -11.35
CA GLN A 378 -10.03 7.64 -12.48
C GLN A 378 -10.70 8.41 -13.63
N PRO A 379 -10.30 9.67 -13.89
CA PRO A 379 -10.74 10.41 -15.05
C PRO A 379 -10.00 9.89 -16.29
N TYR A 380 -10.73 9.34 -17.25
CA TYR A 380 -10.20 8.85 -18.53
C TYR A 380 -11.06 9.35 -19.72
N PRO A 381 -10.46 9.65 -20.88
CA PRO A 381 -9.03 9.70 -21.14
C PRO A 381 -8.37 10.91 -20.46
N ASN A 382 -7.11 10.80 -20.09
CA ASN A 382 -6.27 11.91 -19.65
C ASN A 382 -4.89 11.75 -20.31
N PRO A 383 -4.52 12.57 -21.32
CA PRO A 383 -5.19 13.80 -21.77
C PRO A 383 -6.55 13.58 -22.45
N PHE A 384 -7.48 14.53 -22.28
CA PHE A 384 -8.82 14.50 -22.86
C PHE A 384 -8.99 15.51 -23.99
N THR A 385 -9.91 15.19 -24.90
CA THR A 385 -10.31 16.08 -26.01
C THR A 385 -11.67 16.71 -25.76
N GLU A 386 -12.73 15.91 -25.70
CA GLU A 386 -14.12 16.43 -25.66
C GLU A 386 -14.93 15.92 -24.48
N LYS A 387 -14.50 14.78 -23.91
CA LYS A 387 -15.18 14.09 -22.83
C LYS A 387 -14.18 13.57 -21.81
N ILE A 388 -14.61 13.53 -20.56
CA ILE A 388 -13.93 12.82 -19.48
C ILE A 388 -14.95 11.91 -18.84
N THR A 389 -14.59 10.64 -18.70
CA THR A 389 -15.34 9.64 -17.97
C THR A 389 -14.67 9.46 -16.63
N ILE A 390 -15.48 9.49 -15.58
CA ILE A 390 -15.08 9.29 -14.21
C ILE A 390 -15.83 8.05 -13.74
N ASN A 391 -15.10 6.97 -13.54
CA ASN A 391 -15.65 5.79 -12.92
C ASN A 391 -15.53 5.95 -11.41
N LEU A 392 -16.62 5.69 -10.70
CA LEU A 392 -16.64 5.54 -9.26
C LEU A 392 -16.77 4.04 -8.98
N ASN A 393 -15.98 3.53 -8.05
CA ASN A 393 -16.11 2.15 -7.59
C ASN A 393 -17.43 1.85 -6.86
N LYS A 394 -18.14 2.88 -6.39
CA LYS A 394 -19.46 2.77 -5.78
C LYS A 394 -20.45 3.83 -6.28
N LYS A 395 -21.73 3.45 -6.34
CA LYS A 395 -22.81 4.37 -6.72
C LYS A 395 -22.97 5.46 -5.68
N THR A 396 -22.67 6.70 -6.09
CA THR A 396 -22.61 7.82 -5.16
C THR A 396 -23.48 8.97 -5.64
N ASN A 397 -24.10 9.68 -4.69
CA ASN A 397 -24.67 10.99 -4.95
C ASN A 397 -23.53 12.00 -4.85
N CYS A 398 -23.19 12.67 -5.95
CA CYS A 398 -22.05 13.56 -5.99
C CYS A 398 -22.25 14.69 -7.00
N SER A 399 -21.56 15.81 -6.80
CA SER A 399 -21.38 16.83 -7.82
C SER A 399 -19.95 16.83 -8.33
N VAL A 400 -19.79 16.96 -9.63
CA VAL A 400 -18.49 17.15 -10.26
C VAL A 400 -18.31 18.62 -10.63
N GLU A 401 -17.20 19.17 -10.19
CA GLU A 401 -16.78 20.55 -10.37
C GLU A 401 -15.49 20.58 -11.21
N VAL A 402 -15.44 21.42 -12.24
CA VAL A 402 -14.26 21.59 -13.09
C VAL A 402 -13.71 22.99 -12.87
N TYR A 403 -12.45 23.08 -12.46
CA TYR A 403 -11.74 24.32 -12.17
C TYR A 403 -10.61 24.54 -13.19
N ASN A 404 -10.33 25.81 -13.51
CA ASN A 404 -9.09 26.17 -14.18
C ASN A 404 -7.92 26.31 -13.18
N MET A 405 -6.70 26.47 -13.68
CA MET A 405 -5.50 26.62 -12.85
C MET A 405 -5.46 27.90 -11.98
N MET A 406 -6.39 28.84 -12.18
CA MET A 406 -6.54 30.02 -11.33
C MET A 406 -7.59 29.80 -10.22
N GLY A 407 -8.12 28.59 -10.06
CA GLY A 407 -9.14 28.25 -9.08
C GLY A 407 -10.56 28.73 -9.44
N MET A 408 -10.78 29.17 -10.69
CA MET A 408 -12.10 29.58 -11.14
C MET A 408 -12.93 28.36 -11.52
N LEU A 409 -14.11 28.23 -10.92
CA LEU A 409 -15.09 27.19 -11.28
C LEU A 409 -15.59 27.46 -12.71
N ILE A 410 -15.34 26.50 -13.60
CA ILE A 410 -15.73 26.54 -15.01
C ILE A 410 -17.05 25.80 -15.22
N ARG A 411 -17.26 24.70 -14.50
CA ARG A 411 -18.45 23.85 -14.64
C ARG A 411 -18.78 23.14 -13.35
N GLN A 412 -20.07 22.92 -13.09
CA GLN A 412 -20.55 22.06 -12.02
C GLN A 412 -21.74 21.26 -12.52
N GLU A 413 -21.73 19.93 -12.33
CA GLU A 413 -22.83 19.03 -12.68
C GLU A 413 -23.09 18.06 -11.53
N ALA A 414 -24.35 17.87 -11.15
CA ALA A 414 -24.75 16.97 -10.09
C ALA A 414 -25.25 15.64 -10.66
N PHE A 415 -24.87 14.55 -10.00
CA PHE A 415 -25.22 13.18 -10.34
C PHE A 415 -25.84 12.50 -9.12
N GLN A 416 -26.82 11.64 -9.37
CA GLN A 416 -27.48 10.88 -8.31
C GLN A 416 -27.28 9.39 -8.56
N ASN A 417 -26.86 8.68 -7.51
CA ASN A 417 -26.73 7.23 -7.48
C ASN A 417 -26.03 6.64 -8.71
N THR A 418 -24.89 7.22 -9.08
CA THR A 418 -24.13 6.82 -10.28
C THR A 418 -22.77 6.28 -9.89
N ASP A 419 -22.31 5.28 -10.63
CA ASP A 419 -20.96 4.70 -10.62
C ASP A 419 -20.16 5.12 -11.87
N ASN A 420 -20.81 5.80 -12.81
CA ASN A 420 -20.20 6.26 -14.05
C ASN A 420 -20.64 7.71 -14.33
N ILE A 421 -19.69 8.62 -14.34
CA ILE A 421 -19.91 10.04 -14.59
C ILE A 421 -19.26 10.39 -15.92
N ILE A 422 -20.06 10.88 -16.86
CA ILE A 422 -19.57 11.30 -18.17
C ILE A 422 -19.75 12.80 -18.31
N ILE A 423 -18.64 13.54 -18.22
CA ILE A 423 -18.61 14.98 -18.48
C ILE A 423 -18.38 15.17 -19.98
N ASN A 424 -19.46 15.45 -20.70
CA ASN A 424 -19.42 15.74 -22.14
C ASN A 424 -19.32 17.24 -22.42
N ASN A 425 -19.09 17.57 -23.70
CA ASN A 425 -19.14 18.94 -24.25
C ASN A 425 -18.07 19.88 -23.71
N LEU A 426 -16.85 19.38 -23.46
CA LEU A 426 -15.71 20.18 -22.99
C LEU A 426 -14.93 20.85 -24.15
N TYR A 427 -15.53 21.00 -25.34
CA TYR A 427 -14.89 21.57 -26.54
C TYR A 427 -14.53 23.06 -26.41
N GLY A 428 -15.21 23.79 -25.51
CA GLY A 428 -14.97 25.23 -25.30
C GLY A 428 -13.77 25.55 -24.40
N LEU A 429 -13.16 24.53 -23.79
CA LEU A 429 -11.98 24.69 -22.95
C LEU A 429 -10.73 24.90 -23.80
N SER A 430 -9.91 25.88 -23.44
CA SER A 430 -8.58 26.06 -24.04
C SER A 430 -7.67 24.89 -23.65
N SER A 431 -6.74 24.50 -24.53
CA SER A 431 -5.70 23.52 -24.21
C SER A 431 -4.93 23.94 -22.95
N GLY A 432 -4.69 23.01 -22.04
CA GLY A 432 -4.08 23.30 -20.75
C GLY A 432 -4.55 22.38 -19.63
N PHE A 433 -4.15 22.72 -18.40
CA PHE A 433 -4.49 21.95 -17.20
C PHE A 433 -5.81 22.41 -16.59
N TYR A 434 -6.58 21.45 -16.10
CA TYR A 434 -7.80 21.66 -15.35
C TYR A 434 -7.78 20.75 -14.11
N VAL A 435 -8.52 21.13 -13.07
CA VAL A 435 -8.74 20.29 -11.90
C VAL A 435 -10.19 19.84 -11.92
N ILE A 436 -10.42 18.54 -11.86
CA ILE A 436 -11.75 18.00 -11.62
C ILE A 436 -11.85 17.65 -10.15
N LYS A 437 -12.90 18.12 -9.51
CA LYS A 437 -13.23 17.84 -8.13
C LYS A 437 -14.57 17.12 -8.07
N VAL A 438 -14.65 16.01 -7.37
CA VAL A 438 -15.90 15.30 -7.08
C VAL A 438 -16.21 15.52 -5.61
N VAL A 439 -17.42 15.98 -5.34
CA VAL A 439 -17.90 16.33 -3.99
C VAL A 439 -19.13 15.49 -3.69
N ASP A 440 -19.21 14.90 -2.50
CA ASP A 440 -20.36 14.09 -2.10
C ASP A 440 -21.58 14.96 -1.73
N ALA A 441 -22.68 14.31 -1.33
CA ALA A 441 -23.90 15.01 -0.92
C ALA A 441 -23.75 15.82 0.39
N ASN A 442 -22.74 15.53 1.21
CA ASN A 442 -22.46 16.22 2.47
C ASN A 442 -21.53 17.43 2.28
N GLY A 443 -20.92 17.57 1.11
CA GLY A 443 -19.97 18.63 0.78
C GLY A 443 -18.51 18.21 0.95
N ASP A 444 -18.26 16.93 1.21
CA ASP A 444 -16.93 16.36 1.38
C ASP A 444 -16.30 16.05 0.02
N ILE A 445 -14.99 16.30 -0.09
CA ILE A 445 -14.25 16.11 -1.34
C ILE A 445 -13.94 14.61 -1.48
N LEU A 446 -14.55 13.97 -2.48
CA LEU A 446 -14.30 12.56 -2.82
C LEU A 446 -13.08 12.38 -3.73
N MET A 447 -12.82 13.36 -4.61
CA MET A 447 -11.64 13.39 -5.48
C MET A 447 -11.33 14.82 -5.87
N ALA A 448 -10.04 15.12 -6.03
CA ALA A 448 -9.56 16.19 -6.87
C ALA A 448 -8.41 15.65 -7.72
N LYS A 449 -8.48 15.79 -9.04
CA LYS A 449 -7.42 15.30 -9.94
C LYS A 449 -7.15 16.29 -11.06
N ARG A 450 -5.86 16.49 -11.34
CA ARG A 450 -5.39 17.26 -12.49
C ARG A 450 -5.60 16.47 -13.77
N VAL A 451 -6.25 17.10 -14.74
CA VAL A 451 -6.48 16.56 -16.09
C VAL A 451 -5.92 17.52 -17.14
N VAL A 452 -5.50 16.96 -18.28
CA VAL A 452 -4.87 17.69 -19.37
C VAL A 452 -5.82 17.75 -20.56
N LYS A 453 -6.20 18.97 -20.97
CA LYS A 453 -6.94 19.20 -22.22
C LYS A 453 -5.93 19.36 -23.36
N LEU A 454 -6.05 18.50 -24.39
CA LEU A 454 -5.32 18.65 -25.66
C LEU A 454 -5.85 19.82 -26.48
#